data_AF-A0A2B2BYD6-F1
#
_entry.id   AF-A0A2B2BYD6-F1
#
_cell.length_a   1.000
_cell.length_b   1.000
_cell.length_c   1.000
_cell.angle_alpha   90.00
_cell.angle_beta   90.00
_cell.angle_gamma   90.00
#
_symmetry.space_group_name_H-M   'P 1'
#
loop_
_entity.id
_entity.type
_entity.pdbx_description
1 polymer ?
#
loop_
_entity_poly.entity_id
_entity_poly.type
_entity_poly.pdbx_seq_one_letter_code
_entity_poly.pdbx_strand_id
1 'polypeptide(L)' 'MKKTERNDFVINHLQLSYTSEMEKAMRSAHGVGYEDYSRNHTVRMRVEKRRKKDYIRCRRMTADLDRLAHYNNRLKV' A
#
# COMPACT_ATOMS: atom_id res chain seq x y z
N MET A 1 14.21 1.33 25.67
CA MET A 1 14.57 0.52 24.48
C MET A 1 14.04 1.18 23.23
N LYS A 2 14.92 1.71 22.36
CA LYS A 2 14.51 2.19 21.03
C LYS A 2 14.13 0.94 20.21
N LYS A 3 12.85 0.79 19.86
CA LYS A 3 12.39 -0.27 18.96
C LYS A 3 12.94 0.07 17.57
N THR A 4 14.12 -0.46 17.24
CA THR A 4 14.60 -0.45 15.86
C THR A 4 13.68 -1.38 15.09
N GLU A 5 12.73 -0.82 14.34
CA GLU A 5 11.89 -1.59 13.41
C GLU A 5 12.83 -2.39 12.50
N ARG A 6 12.85 -3.71 12.66
CA ARG A 6 13.40 -4.61 11.64
C ARG A 6 12.56 -4.35 10.39
N ASN A 7 13.13 -3.66 9.42
CA ASN A 7 12.46 -3.43 8.14
C ASN A 7 12.43 -4.78 7.41
N ASP A 8 11.32 -5.50 7.50
CA ASP A 8 11.10 -6.82 6.86
C ASP A 8 11.04 -6.74 5.31
N PHE A 9 11.39 -5.61 4.72
CA PHE A 9 11.39 -5.38 3.27
C PHE A 9 12.82 -5.34 2.76
N VAL A 10 13.26 -6.43 2.13
CA VAL A 10 14.45 -6.44 1.28
C VAL A 10 14.07 -5.82 -0.06
N ILE A 11 14.76 -4.74 -0.44
CA ILE A 11 14.43 -3.93 -1.62
C ILE A 11 15.52 -4.08 -2.67
N ASN A 12 15.21 -4.80 -3.75
CA ASN A 12 16.04 -4.86 -4.94
C ASN A 12 15.77 -3.63 -5.84
N HIS A 13 16.82 -3.12 -6.49
CA HIS A 13 16.66 -2.19 -7.59
C HIS A 13 15.94 -2.89 -8.74
N LEU A 14 14.80 -2.33 -9.13
CA LEU A 14 14.04 -2.79 -10.28
C LEU A 14 14.61 -2.08 -11.51
N GLN A 15 15.36 -2.79 -12.36
CA GLN A 15 15.62 -2.33 -13.72
C GLN A 15 14.33 -2.49 -14.53
N LEU A 16 13.49 -1.46 -14.51
CA LEU A 16 12.25 -1.39 -15.28
C LEU A 16 12.30 -0.15 -16.17
N SER A 17 11.97 -0.30 -17.46
CA SER A 17 11.59 0.85 -18.28
C SER A 17 10.25 1.36 -17.75
N TYR A 18 10.27 2.48 -17.03
CA TYR A 18 9.05 3.10 -16.52
C TYR A 18 8.53 4.14 -17.52
N THR A 19 7.21 4.26 -17.62
CA THR A 19 6.57 5.21 -18.53
C THR A 19 6.35 6.57 -17.84
N SER A 20 6.17 7.61 -18.64
CA SER A 20 5.77 8.95 -18.15
C SER A 20 4.47 8.91 -17.35
N GLU A 21 3.57 7.97 -17.66
CA GLU A 21 2.29 7.80 -16.94
C GLU A 21 2.48 7.19 -15.55
N MET A 22 3.44 6.26 -15.37
CA MET A 22 3.79 5.74 -14.04
C MET A 22 4.32 6.85 -13.13
N GLU A 23 5.14 7.73 -13.70
CA GLU A 23 5.72 8.90 -13.03
C GLU A 23 4.61 9.89 -12.59
N LYS A 24 3.65 10.19 -13.48
CA LYS A 24 2.47 11.01 -13.16
C LYS A 24 1.60 10.37 -12.08
N ALA A 25 1.30 9.08 -12.20
CA ALA A 25 0.46 8.35 -11.26
C ALA A 25 1.08 8.31 -9.85
N MET A 26 2.39 8.05 -9.75
CA MET A 26 3.10 8.05 -8.47
C MET A 26 3.09 9.44 -7.82
N ARG A 27 3.31 10.51 -8.61
CA ARG A 27 3.23 11.89 -8.09
C ARG A 27 1.83 12.21 -7.58
N SER A 28 0.79 11.85 -8.32
CA SER A 28 -0.60 12.09 -7.92
C SER A 28 -0.98 11.31 -6.66
N ALA A 29 -0.65 10.02 -6.58
CA ALA A 29 -1.08 9.16 -5.47
C ALA A 29 -0.24 9.30 -4.20
N HIS A 30 1.06 9.55 -4.34
CA HIS A 30 2.02 9.43 -3.25
C HIS A 30 2.92 10.67 -3.07
N GLY A 31 2.79 11.67 -3.95
CA GLY A 31 3.57 12.92 -3.89
C GLY A 31 5.05 12.73 -4.25
N VAL A 32 5.42 11.60 -4.86
CA VAL A 32 6.80 11.28 -5.26
C VAL A 32 6.84 10.71 -6.66
N GLY A 33 7.93 10.94 -7.38
CA GLY A 33 8.18 10.32 -8.67
C GLY A 33 8.43 8.82 -8.56
N TYR A 34 8.25 8.10 -9.67
CA TYR A 34 8.64 6.70 -9.75
C TYR A 34 10.17 6.56 -9.70
N GLU A 35 10.90 7.48 -10.34
CA GLU A 35 12.37 7.49 -10.31
C GLU A 35 12.89 7.58 -8.86
N ASP A 36 12.41 8.55 -8.08
CA ASP A 36 12.76 8.72 -6.67
C ASP A 36 12.37 7.50 -5.83
N TYR A 37 11.16 6.97 -6.06
CA TYR A 37 10.69 5.75 -5.42
C TYR A 37 11.60 4.55 -5.74
N SER A 38 12.11 4.43 -6.97
CA SER A 38 12.91 3.30 -7.42
C SER A 38 14.36 3.33 -6.89
N ARG A 39 14.91 4.53 -6.66
CA ARG A 39 16.31 4.73 -6.27
C ARG A 39 16.50 4.97 -4.78
N ASN A 40 15.54 5.60 -4.10
CA ASN A 40 15.67 5.98 -2.70
C ASN A 40 14.90 5.02 -1.79
N HIS A 41 15.65 4.22 -1.02
CA HIS A 41 15.09 3.24 -0.09
C HIS A 41 14.14 3.86 0.94
N THR A 42 14.48 5.02 1.50
CA THR A 42 13.64 5.72 2.50
C THR A 42 12.30 6.16 1.89
N VAL A 43 12.33 6.69 0.66
CA VAL A 43 11.12 7.09 -0.07
C VAL A 43 10.26 5.86 -0.34
N ARG A 44 10.86 4.77 -0.82
CA ARG A 44 10.16 3.51 -1.09
C ARG A 44 9.51 2.95 0.16
N MET A 45 10.24 2.88 1.28
CA MET A 45 9.70 2.40 2.56
C MET A 45 8.53 3.24 3.06
N ARG A 46 8.56 4.56 2.85
CA ARG A 46 7.43 5.43 3.20
C ARG A 46 6.17 5.07 2.39
N VAL A 47 6.32 4.86 1.08
CA VAL A 47 5.21 4.46 0.20
C VAL A 47 4.68 3.08 0.59
N GLU A 48 5.55 2.08 0.76
CA GLU A 48 5.15 0.71 1.08
C GLU A 48 4.51 0.57 2.48
N LYS A 49 4.99 1.33 3.47
CA LYS A 49 4.32 1.41 4.78
C LYS A 49 2.89 1.95 4.67
N ARG A 50 2.66 2.96 3.82
CA ARG A 50 1.31 3.49 3.57
C ARG A 50 0.44 2.45 2.85
N ARG A 51 0.94 1.82 1.80
CA ARG A 51 0.24 0.73 1.08
C ARG A 51 -0.18 -0.40 2.01
N LYS A 52 0.71 -0.84 2.91
CA LYS A 52 0.39 -1.87 3.91
C LYS A 52 -0.74 -1.44 4.85
N LYS A 53 -0.72 -0.19 5.33
CA LYS A 53 -1.79 0.35 6.18
C LYS A 53 -3.13 0.39 5.45
N ASP A 54 -3.13 0.86 4.20
CA ASP A 54 -4.34 0.94 3.39
C ASP A 54 -4.91 -0.44 3.09
N TYR A 55 -4.06 -1.42 2.73
CA TYR A 55 -4.46 -2.82 2.55
C TYR A 55 -5.14 -3.40 3.80
N ILE A 56 -4.53 -3.25 4.98
CA ILE A 56 -5.10 -3.76 6.24
C ILE A 56 -6.45 -3.11 6.54
N ARG A 57 -6.56 -1.78 6.32
CA ARG A 57 -7.81 -1.04 6.53
C ARG A 57 -8.90 -1.56 5.60
N CYS A 58 -8.63 -1.63 4.30
CA CYS A 58 -9.60 -2.12 3.32
C CYS A 58 -10.03 -3.56 3.61
N ARG A 59 -9.09 -4.45 3.97
CA ARG A 59 -9.42 -5.84 4.34
C ARG A 59 -10.38 -5.93 5.53
N ARG A 60 -10.20 -5.08 6.55
CA ARG A 60 -11.12 -5.01 7.70
C ARG A 60 -12.51 -4.53 7.27
N MET A 61 -12.57 -3.44 6.50
CA MET A 61 -13.83 -2.90 5.98
C MET A 61 -14.59 -3.93 5.13
N THR A 62 -13.91 -4.63 4.23
CA THR A 62 -14.51 -5.70 3.42
C THR A 62 -15.07 -6.82 4.29
N ALA A 63 -14.33 -7.26 5.31
CA ALA A 63 -14.80 -8.30 6.22
C ALA A 63 -16.03 -7.86 7.04
N ASP A 64 -16.09 -6.58 7.44
CA ASP A 64 -17.24 -6.06 8.18
C ASP A 64 -18.48 -5.92 7.27
N LEU A 65 -18.30 -5.47 6.02
CA LEU A 65 -19.37 -5.42 5.01
C LEU A 65 -19.92 -6.81 4.68
N ASP A 66 -19.04 -7.80 4.55
CA ASP A 66 -19.39 -9.19 4.29
C ASP A 66 -20.26 -9.77 5.44
N ARG A 67 -19.85 -9.54 6.70
CA ARG A 67 -20.65 -9.92 7.87
C ARG A 67 -22.03 -9.26 7.89
N LEU A 68 -22.11 -7.96 7.57
CA LEU A 68 -23.38 -7.23 7.52
C LEU A 68 -24.31 -7.78 6.43
N ALA A 69 -23.77 -8.07 5.24
CA ALA A 69 -24.54 -8.66 4.15
C ALA A 69 -25.09 -10.04 4.53
N HIS A 70 -24.25 -10.90 5.11
CA HIS A 70 -24.67 -12.23 5.59
C HIS A 70 -25.71 -12.15 6.71
N TYR A 71 -25.55 -11.25 7.67
CA TYR A 71 -26.53 -11.01 8.74
C TYR A 71 -27.88 -10.56 8.19
N ASN A 72 -27.88 -9.57 7.29
CA ASN A 72 -29.10 -9.04 6.70
C ASN A 72 -29.84 -10.08 5.85
N ASN A 73 -29.12 -10.95 5.16
CA ASN A 73 -29.71 -12.05 4.40
C ASN A 73 -30.36 -13.10 5.31
N ARG A 74 -29.86 -13.29 6.55
CA ARG A 74 -30.43 -14.23 7.52
C ARG A 74 -31.72 -13.74 8.18
N LEU A 75 -31.88 -12.42 8.35
CA LEU A 75 -33.09 -11.82 8.95
C LEU A 75 -34.26 -11.65 7.97
N LYS A 76 -34.01 -11.81 6.67
CA LYS A 76 -35.04 -11.72 5.62
C LYS A 76 -35.68 -13.07 5.27
N VAL A 77 -35.39 -14.12 6.05
CA VAL A 77 -35.95 -15.47 5.93
C VAL A 77 -36.95 -15.69 7.06
#